data_AF-A0A2D6AL39-F1
#
_entry.id   AF-A0A2D6AL39-F1
#
_cell.length_a   1.000
_cell.length_b   1.000
_cell.length_c   1.000
_cell.angle_alpha   90.00
_cell.angle_beta   90.00
_cell.angle_gamma   90.00
#
_symmetry.space_group_name_H-M   'P 1'
#
loop_
_entity.id
_entity.type
_entity.pdbx_description
1 polymer ?
#
loop_
_entity_poly.entity_id
_entity_poly.type
_entity_poly.pdbx_seq_one_letter_code
_entity_poly.pdbx_strand_id
1 'polypeptide(L)'
;MKHHTKTKGDLGVLKAQVSLHEQGYTILQPMTEHSPFDIVAYKDSSFKRIQVKYRKATNGRIEVVFRSNYRGPSGNRIIKVDKSEVDYYCIYCPDTDKCYYININQYNESITLRIVPSKNNQTQGINFAEDFTKI
;
A
#
# COMPACT_ATOMS: atom_id res chain seq x y z
N MET A 1 -21.38 -10.90 -13.55
CA MET A 1 -19.97 -11.15 -13.96
C MET A 1 -19.07 -10.71 -12.79
N LYS A 2 -18.34 -11.63 -12.13
CA LYS A 2 -17.55 -11.32 -10.92
C LYS A 2 -16.34 -10.44 -11.30
N HIS A 3 -16.34 -9.16 -10.90
CA HIS A 3 -15.18 -8.27 -11.03
C HIS A 3 -14.10 -8.65 -10.01
N HIS A 4 -13.30 -9.67 -10.31
CA HIS A 4 -12.26 -10.21 -9.42
C HIS A 4 -11.25 -9.19 -8.87
N THR A 5 -10.99 -8.09 -9.61
CA THR A 5 -10.08 -7.03 -9.16
C THR A 5 -10.71 -6.13 -8.11
N LYS A 6 -12.01 -5.85 -8.20
CA LYS A 6 -12.74 -5.05 -7.20
C LYS A 6 -12.73 -5.76 -5.83
N THR A 7 -13.04 -7.06 -5.83
CA THR A 7 -13.05 -7.86 -4.59
C THR A 7 -11.71 -7.91 -3.86
N LYS A 8 -10.58 -7.86 -4.59
CA LYS A 8 -9.24 -7.81 -3.99
C LYS A 8 -8.93 -6.44 -3.39
N GLY A 9 -9.36 -5.38 -4.05
CA GLY A 9 -9.25 -4.00 -3.55
C GLY A 9 -10.03 -3.85 -2.26
N ASP A 10 -11.31 -4.26 -2.27
CA ASP A 10 -12.20 -4.22 -1.11
C ASP A 10 -11.60 -4.97 0.09
N LEU A 11 -11.11 -6.20 -0.13
CA LEU A 11 -10.45 -6.97 0.91
C LEU A 11 -9.20 -6.26 1.47
N GLY A 12 -8.40 -5.65 0.59
CA GLY A 12 -7.23 -4.88 1.01
C GLY A 12 -7.62 -3.71 1.92
N VAL A 13 -8.66 -2.95 1.55
CA VAL A 13 -9.17 -1.83 2.36
C VAL A 13 -9.65 -2.32 3.72
N LEU A 14 -10.46 -3.39 3.77
CA LEU A 14 -10.94 -3.97 5.03
C LEU A 14 -9.79 -4.44 5.93
N LYS A 15 -8.76 -5.10 5.36
CA LYS A 15 -7.57 -5.53 6.10
C LYS A 15 -6.75 -4.34 6.63
N ALA A 16 -6.62 -3.29 5.83
CA ALA A 16 -5.97 -2.06 6.26
C ALA A 16 -6.72 -1.39 7.42
N GLN A 17 -8.06 -1.37 7.38
CA GLN A 17 -8.89 -0.85 8.47
C GLN A 17 -8.65 -1.63 9.77
N VAL A 18 -8.69 -2.97 9.72
CA VAL A 18 -8.41 -3.80 10.91
C VAL A 18 -7.01 -3.50 11.47
N SER A 19 -5.99 -3.49 10.62
CA SER A 19 -4.61 -3.24 11.05
C SER A 19 -4.39 -1.83 11.62
N LEU A 20 -5.06 -0.81 11.07
CA LEU A 20 -5.04 0.55 11.60
C LEU A 20 -5.75 0.65 12.95
N HIS A 21 -6.89 -0.02 13.09
CA HIS A 21 -7.66 -0.07 14.33
C HIS A 21 -6.84 -0.72 15.46
N GLU A 22 -6.16 -1.84 15.18
CA GLU A 22 -5.27 -2.52 16.12
C GLU A 22 -4.08 -1.63 16.55
N GLN A 23 -3.65 -0.69 15.70
CA GLN A 23 -2.63 0.31 16.02
C GLN A 23 -3.17 1.56 16.76
N GLY A 24 -4.49 1.60 17.02
CA GLY A 24 -5.16 2.68 17.75
C GLY A 24 -5.43 3.93 16.92
N TYR A 25 -5.54 3.81 15.60
CA TYR A 25 -5.94 4.92 14.73
C TYR A 25 -7.47 5.03 14.62
N THR A 26 -7.96 6.26 14.58
CA THR A 26 -9.31 6.55 14.06
C THR A 26 -9.28 6.48 12.54
N ILE A 27 -10.26 5.81 11.95
CA ILE A 27 -10.32 5.53 10.51
C ILE A 27 -11.38 6.40 9.89
N LEU A 28 -11.01 7.19 8.89
CA LEU A 28 -11.91 8.03 8.10
C LEU A 28 -11.90 7.55 6.65
N GLN A 29 -13.05 7.60 5.99
CA GLN A 29 -13.18 7.20 4.58
C GLN A 29 -13.82 8.32 3.76
N PRO A 30 -13.35 8.54 2.52
CA PRO A 30 -14.02 9.43 1.60
C PRO A 30 -15.40 8.85 1.23
N MET A 31 -16.42 9.71 1.22
CA MET A 31 -17.78 9.33 0.78
C MET A 31 -17.93 9.32 -0.74
N THR A 32 -16.92 9.79 -1.47
CA THR A 32 -16.92 9.93 -2.94
C THR A 32 -15.92 8.99 -3.60
N GLU A 33 -16.20 8.57 -4.82
CA GLU A 33 -15.45 7.51 -5.52
C GLU A 33 -14.11 7.96 -6.12
N HIS A 34 -13.88 9.26 -6.26
CA HIS A 34 -12.72 9.82 -6.99
C HIS A 34 -11.60 10.33 -6.07
N SER A 35 -11.51 9.81 -4.85
CA SER A 35 -10.46 10.18 -3.91
C SER A 35 -9.10 9.57 -4.31
N PRO A 36 -7.98 10.31 -4.17
CA PRO A 36 -6.64 9.78 -4.45
C PRO A 36 -6.17 8.74 -3.41
N PHE A 37 -6.81 8.71 -2.24
CA PHE A 37 -6.58 7.76 -1.15
C PHE A 37 -7.87 7.02 -0.77
N ASP A 38 -7.74 5.84 -0.17
CA ASP A 38 -8.87 5.00 0.23
C ASP A 38 -9.28 5.24 1.69
N ILE A 39 -8.31 5.57 2.55
CA ILE A 39 -8.49 5.74 4.00
C ILE A 39 -7.65 6.94 4.46
N VAL A 40 -8.14 7.68 5.47
CA VAL A 40 -7.31 8.57 6.27
C VAL A 40 -7.23 8.02 7.69
N ALA A 41 -6.01 7.80 8.19
CA ALA A 41 -5.75 7.41 9.56
C ALA A 41 -5.47 8.65 10.41
N TYR A 42 -6.23 8.82 11.50
CA TYR A 42 -6.09 9.93 12.44
C TYR A 42 -5.63 9.43 13.81
N LYS A 43 -4.56 10.03 14.34
CA LYS A 43 -4.04 9.81 15.69
C LYS A 43 -3.15 10.98 16.08
N ASP A 44 -3.20 11.38 17.36
CA ASP A 44 -2.34 12.44 17.92
C ASP A 44 -2.34 13.73 17.08
N SER A 45 -3.53 14.20 16.69
CA SER A 45 -3.73 15.41 15.86
C SER A 45 -3.08 15.36 14.47
N SER A 46 -2.68 14.19 14.00
CA SER A 46 -2.10 13.98 12.66
C SER A 46 -3.03 13.15 11.78
N PHE A 47 -3.23 13.60 10.55
CA PHE A 47 -3.94 12.86 9.51
C PHE A 47 -2.92 12.26 8.53
N LYS A 48 -3.13 11.00 8.17
CA LYS A 48 -2.30 10.28 7.20
C LYS A 48 -3.17 9.72 6.10
N ARG A 49 -3.03 10.23 4.88
CA ARG A 49 -3.78 9.80 3.69
C ARG A 49 -3.13 8.55 3.12
N ILE A 50 -3.89 7.46 3.08
CA ILE A 50 -3.40 6.12 2.78
C ILE A 50 -4.11 5.60 1.54
N GLN A 51 -3.33 5.29 0.51
CA GLN A 51 -3.82 4.52 -0.62
C GLN A 51 -3.51 3.04 -0.43
N VAL A 52 -4.52 2.19 -0.49
CA VAL A 52 -4.43 0.76 -0.24
C VAL A 52 -4.22 0.01 -1.56
N LYS A 53 -3.28 -0.94 -1.57
CA LYS A 53 -3.03 -1.81 -2.73
C LYS A 53 -2.94 -3.26 -2.28
N TYR A 54 -3.60 -4.13 -3.04
CA TYR A 54 -3.42 -5.57 -2.93
C TYR A 54 -2.20 -6.02 -3.76
N ARG A 55 -1.24 -6.71 -3.13
CA ARG A 55 -0.05 -7.27 -3.82
C ARG A 55 0.35 -8.62 -3.25
N LYS A 56 0.46 -9.62 -4.13
CA LYS A 56 1.06 -10.92 -3.80
C LYS A 56 2.58 -10.82 -3.75
N ALA A 57 3.19 -11.64 -2.91
CA ALA A 57 4.61 -11.88 -2.91
C ALA A 57 5.01 -12.68 -4.16
N THR A 58 6.18 -12.37 -4.71
CA THR A 58 6.83 -13.17 -5.76
C THR A 58 8.27 -13.40 -5.36
N ASN A 59 8.71 -14.66 -5.31
CA ASN A 59 10.06 -15.04 -4.89
C ASN A 59 10.47 -14.45 -3.50
N GLY A 60 9.51 -14.43 -2.56
CA GLY A 60 9.73 -13.91 -1.20
C GLY A 60 9.88 -12.38 -1.11
N ARG A 61 9.43 -11.66 -2.14
CA ARG A 61 9.51 -10.20 -2.25
C ARG A 61 8.18 -9.60 -2.67
N ILE A 62 7.92 -8.36 -2.27
CA ILE A 62 6.79 -7.55 -2.73
C ILE A 62 7.38 -6.31 -3.40
N GLU A 63 7.19 -6.20 -4.72
CA GLU A 63 7.59 -5.01 -5.46
C GLU A 63 6.46 -3.98 -5.47
N VAL A 64 6.79 -2.75 -5.10
CA VAL A 64 5.86 -1.63 -5.01
C VAL A 64 6.39 -0.50 -5.88
N VAL A 65 5.62 -0.10 -6.88
CA VAL A 65 5.98 1.01 -7.78
C VAL A 65 4.99 2.15 -7.57
N PHE A 66 5.50 3.36 -7.41
CA PHE A 66 4.72 4.57 -7.13
C PHE A 66 4.14 5.20 -8.40
N ARG A 67 3.35 4.42 -9.13
CA ARG A 67 2.67 4.83 -10.35
C ARG A 67 1.30 4.19 -10.49
N SER A 68 0.41 4.88 -11.17
CA SER A 68 -0.90 4.38 -11.61
C SER A 68 -0.87 4.11 -13.11
N ASN A 69 -1.47 3.01 -13.53
CA ASN A 69 -1.66 2.71 -14.95
C ASN A 69 -3.16 2.83 -15.26
N TYR A 70 -3.53 3.78 -16.10
CA TYR A 70 -4.91 4.04 -16.48
C TYR A 70 -5.10 3.75 -17.96
N ARG A 71 -6.18 3.03 -18.30
CA ARG A 71 -6.56 2.77 -19.69
C ARG A 71 -7.52 3.86 -20.14
N GLY A 72 -7.00 4.83 -20.89
CA GLY A 72 -7.80 5.86 -21.53
C GLY A 72 -8.25 5.44 -22.94
N PRO A 73 -9.09 6.26 -23.58
CA PRO A 73 -9.48 6.06 -24.99
C PRO A 73 -8.28 5.99 -25.95
N SER A 74 -7.18 6.69 -25.61
CA SER A 74 -5.93 6.73 -26.37
C SER A 74 -4.91 5.66 -25.97
N GLY A 75 -5.33 4.62 -25.24
CA GLY A 75 -4.46 3.55 -24.75
C GLY A 75 -4.01 3.70 -23.29
N ASN A 76 -2.99 2.92 -22.92
CA ASN A 76 -2.48 2.88 -21.55
C ASN A 76 -1.62 4.12 -21.27
N ARG A 77 -1.96 4.85 -20.21
CA ARG A 77 -1.18 5.97 -19.68
C ARG A 77 -0.64 5.59 -18.30
N ILE A 78 0.67 5.76 -18.14
CA ILE A 78 1.35 5.65 -16.85
C ILE A 78 1.45 7.04 -16.25
N ILE A 79 0.87 7.23 -15.08
CA ILE A 79 0.89 8.50 -14.33
C ILE A 79 1.64 8.23 -13.02
N LYS A 80 2.64 9.07 -12.71
CA LYS A 80 3.32 9.00 -11.40
C LYS A 80 2.34 9.35 -10.30
N VAL A 81 2.46 8.71 -9.14
CA VAL A 81 1.61 9.09 -8.00
C VAL A 81 1.89 10.54 -7.62
N ASP A 82 0.83 11.31 -7.36
CA ASP A 82 0.99 12.63 -6.76
C ASP A 82 1.22 12.47 -5.26
N LYS A 83 2.46 12.72 -4.84
CA LYS A 83 2.89 12.59 -3.44
C LYS A 83 2.36 13.72 -2.55
N SER A 84 1.77 14.76 -3.14
CA SER A 84 1.07 15.79 -2.38
C SER A 84 -0.33 15.34 -1.95
N GLU A 85 -0.91 14.33 -2.60
CA GLU A 85 -2.27 13.82 -2.33
C GLU A 85 -2.30 12.54 -1.49
N VAL A 86 -1.21 11.77 -1.48
CA VAL A 86 -1.08 10.49 -0.76
C VAL A 86 0.18 10.52 0.09
N ASP A 87 0.06 10.23 1.39
CA ASP A 87 1.21 10.20 2.30
C ASP A 87 1.83 8.80 2.37
N TYR A 88 0.97 7.77 2.39
CA TYR A 88 1.36 6.38 2.52
C TYR A 88 0.69 5.47 1.49
N TYR A 89 1.43 4.45 1.06
CA TYR A 89 0.84 3.24 0.50
C TYR A 89 0.69 2.18 1.58
N CYS A 90 -0.50 1.59 1.69
CA CYS A 90 -0.73 0.39 2.48
C CYS A 90 -0.83 -0.82 1.56
N ILE A 91 0.18 -1.69 1.62
CA ILE A 91 0.23 -2.91 0.82
C ILE A 91 -0.30 -4.07 1.63
N TYR A 92 -1.52 -4.51 1.33
CA TYR A 92 -2.03 -5.78 1.85
C TYR A 92 -1.44 -6.93 1.03
N CYS A 93 -0.73 -7.83 1.72
CA CYS A 93 -0.17 -9.04 1.14
C CYS A 93 -0.94 -10.28 1.62
N PRO A 94 -1.63 -11.00 0.73
CA PRO A 94 -2.40 -12.18 1.12
C PRO A 94 -1.52 -13.38 1.49
N ASP A 95 -0.25 -13.41 1.07
CA ASP A 95 0.66 -14.53 1.34
C ASP A 95 1.19 -14.49 2.78
N THR A 96 1.21 -13.30 3.41
CA THR A 96 1.57 -13.10 4.81
C THR A 96 0.38 -12.70 5.69
N ASP A 97 -0.77 -12.40 5.08
CA ASP A 97 -1.96 -11.81 5.69
C ASP A 97 -1.68 -10.53 6.50
N LYS A 98 -0.74 -9.71 6.03
CA LYS A 98 -0.30 -8.47 6.69
C LYS A 98 -0.46 -7.24 5.81
N CYS A 99 -0.54 -6.07 6.46
CA CYS A 99 -0.46 -4.76 5.83
C CYS A 99 0.94 -4.16 6.03
N TYR A 100 1.49 -3.57 4.97
CA TYR A 100 2.79 -2.90 4.99
C TYR A 100 2.64 -1.44 4.56
N TYR A 101 3.05 -0.52 5.42
CA TYR A 101 2.88 0.92 5.27
C TYR A 101 4.19 1.55 4.80
N ILE A 102 4.16 2.13 3.60
CA ILE A 102 5.31 2.78 2.98
C ILE A 102 5.02 4.27 2.89
N ASN A 103 5.81 5.09 3.57
CA ASN A 103 5.78 6.54 3.37
C ASN A 103 6.35 6.85 1.98
N ILE A 104 5.50 7.24 1.03
CA ILE A 104 5.91 7.36 -0.37
C ILE A 104 6.83 8.57 -0.62
N ASN A 105 6.92 9.50 0.34
CA ASN A 105 7.84 10.63 0.29
C ASN A 105 9.30 10.24 0.55
N GLN A 106 9.54 9.08 1.19
CA GLN A 106 10.90 8.58 1.48
C GLN A 106 11.57 7.91 0.28
N TYR A 107 10.82 7.61 -0.78
CA TYR A 107 11.30 6.84 -1.92
C TYR A 107 10.96 7.53 -3.23
N ASN A 108 11.75 7.37 -4.28
CA ASN A 108 11.48 8.04 -5.56
C ASN A 108 10.44 7.30 -6.40
N GLU A 109 10.80 6.14 -6.95
CA GLU A 109 10.00 5.43 -7.97
C GLU A 109 9.43 4.10 -7.51
N SER A 110 10.17 3.37 -6.68
CA SER A 110 9.76 2.06 -6.19
C SER A 110 10.46 1.70 -4.89
N ILE A 111 9.95 0.66 -4.25
CA ILE A 111 10.57 -0.06 -3.14
C ILE A 111 10.28 -1.55 -3.30
N THR A 112 11.22 -2.40 -2.89
CA THR A 112 10.99 -3.84 -2.76
C THR A 112 11.06 -4.24 -1.30
N LEU A 113 9.95 -4.78 -0.78
CA LEU A 113 9.90 -5.37 0.55
C LEU A 113 10.29 -6.84 0.48
N ARG A 114 11.04 -7.31 1.46
CA ARG A 114 11.49 -8.70 1.55
C ARG A 114 10.83 -9.42 2.72
N ILE A 115 10.11 -10.49 2.42
CA ILE A 115 9.40 -11.32 3.43
C ILE A 115 10.33 -12.41 3.97
N VAL A 116 11.15 -13.00 3.10
CA VAL A 116 12.05 -14.12 3.45
C VAL A 116 13.50 -13.63 3.42
N PRO A 117 14.34 -14.00 4.40
CA PRO A 117 15.77 -13.69 4.38
C PRO A 117 16.45 -14.04 3.05
N SER A 118 17.50 -13.28 2.72
CA SER A 118 18.28 -13.56 1.52
C SER A 118 19.00 -14.91 1.62
N LYS A 119 19.13 -15.63 0.50
CA LYS A 119 19.88 -16.89 0.44
C LYS A 119 21.36 -16.74 0.86
N ASN A 120 21.92 -15.54 0.70
CA ASN A 120 23.31 -15.20 1.04
C ASN A 120 23.45 -14.48 2.39
N ASN A 121 22.40 -14.48 3.24
CA ASN A 121 22.36 -13.77 4.54
C ASN A 121 22.76 -12.27 4.50
N GLN A 122 22.72 -11.64 3.34
CA GLN A 122 22.83 -10.19 3.20
C GLN A 122 21.65 -9.53 3.91
N THR A 123 21.94 -8.53 4.74
CA THR A 123 20.95 -7.73 5.46
C THR A 123 21.06 -6.25 5.12
N GLN A 124 22.25 -5.78 4.73
CA GLN A 124 22.49 -4.39 4.38
C GLN A 124 21.77 -3.99 3.09
N GLY A 125 21.02 -2.88 3.13
CA GLY A 125 20.26 -2.36 2.00
C GLY A 125 18.95 -3.11 1.69
N ILE A 126 18.54 -4.03 2.57
CA ILE A 126 17.27 -4.75 2.43
C ILE A 126 16.19 -4.04 3.25
N ASN A 127 15.04 -3.79 2.60
CA ASN A 127 13.82 -3.38 3.29
C ASN A 127 13.08 -4.67 3.71
N PHE A 128 13.22 -5.09 4.97
CA PHE A 128 12.46 -6.24 5.46
C PHE A 128 11.01 -5.85 5.64
N ALA A 129 10.07 -6.69 5.22
CA ALA A 129 8.65 -6.37 5.24
C ALA A 129 8.14 -6.09 6.67
N GLU A 130 8.71 -6.75 7.68
CA GLU A 130 8.33 -6.54 9.08
C GLU A 130 8.58 -5.11 9.58
N ASP A 131 9.58 -4.42 9.03
CA ASP A 131 9.92 -3.03 9.38
C ASP A 131 8.84 -2.03 8.94
N PHE A 132 7.91 -2.47 8.08
CA PHE A 132 6.85 -1.64 7.50
C PHE A 132 5.47 -2.01 8.03
N THR A 133 5.36 -2.79 9.11
CA THR A 133 4.06 -3.24 9.65
C THR A 133 3.31 -2.14 10.42
N LYS A 134 3.92 -0.97 10.61
CA LYS A 134 3.36 0.17 11.35
C LYS A 134 3.55 1.47 10.58
N ILE A 135 2.74 2.46 10.92
CA ILE A 135 2.81 3.84 10.39
C ILE A 135 3.61 4.76 11.30
#